data_AF-A0A8C5XFQ7-F1
#
_entry.id   AF-A0A8C5XFQ7-F1
#
_cell.length_a   1.000
_cell.length_b   1.000
_cell.length_c   1.000
_cell.angle_alpha   90.00
_cell.angle_beta   90.00
_cell.angle_gamma   90.00
#
_symmetry.space_group_name_H-M   'P 1'
#
loop_
_entity.id
_entity.type
_entity.pdbx_description
1 polymer ?
#
loop_
_entity_poly.entity_id
_entity_poly.type
_entity_poly.pdbx_seq_one_letter_code
_entity_poly.pdbx_strand_id
1 'polypeptide(L)' 'MALLTEAARLLGAKNASCVVFAARHASASSTNLKDILADLIPKEQARIKTFRQQHGKTMVGQITVDMMYVGCCSSTMA' A
#
# COMPACT_ATOMS: atom_id res chain seq x y z
N MET A 1 43.68 -2.52 -9.95
CA MET A 1 43.29 -3.89 -9.56
C MET A 1 44.05 -4.44 -8.34
N ALA A 2 45.25 -3.96 -8.00
CA ALA A 2 45.97 -4.45 -6.80
C ALA A 2 45.59 -3.74 -5.48
N LEU A 3 45.16 -2.46 -5.52
CA LEU A 3 44.78 -1.71 -4.31
C LEU A 3 43.40 -2.09 -3.74
N LEU A 4 42.51 -2.68 -4.54
CA LEU A 4 41.19 -3.13 -4.07
C LEU A 4 41.25 -4.52 -3.42
N THR A 5 42.26 -5.33 -3.74
CA THR A 5 42.44 -6.68 -3.19
C THR A 5 42.92 -6.65 -1.74
N GLU A 6 43.67 -5.63 -1.33
CA GLU A 6 44.18 -5.54 0.05
C GLU A 6 43.16 -4.98 1.06
N ALA A 7 42.25 -4.10 0.65
CA ALA A 7 41.18 -3.64 1.53
C ALA A 7 40.23 -4.78 1.92
N ALA A 8 40.07 -5.79 1.05
CA ALA A 8 39.27 -6.98 1.33
C ALA A 8 39.92 -7.92 2.36
N ARG A 9 41.25 -7.85 2.56
CA ARG A 9 41.96 -8.69 3.54
C ARG A 9 41.89 -8.15 4.97
N LEU A 10 41.61 -6.86 5.15
CA LEU A 10 41.24 -6.29 6.46
C LEU A 10 39.77 -6.57 6.82
N LEU A 11 38.97 -7.09 5.87
CA LEU A 11 37.62 -7.60 6.11
C LEU A 11 37.71 -9.06 6.56
N GLY A 12 38.43 -9.28 7.66
CA GLY A 12 38.49 -10.55 8.36
C GLY A 12 37.09 -11.10 8.61
N ALA A 13 36.85 -12.31 8.13
CA ALA A 13 35.59 -13.03 8.12
C ALA A 13 34.94 -13.15 9.50
N LYS A 14 34.08 -12.20 9.90
CA LYS A 14 33.11 -12.38 11.01
C LYS A 14 31.75 -11.70 10.81
N ASN A 15 31.61 -10.78 9.86
CA ASN A 15 30.40 -9.94 9.71
C ASN A 15 29.98 -9.67 8.25
N ALA A 16 30.46 -10.49 7.30
CA ALA A 16 30.10 -10.40 5.87
C ALA A 16 28.58 -10.46 5.60
N SER A 17 27.81 -11.07 6.51
CA SER A 17 26.33 -11.10 6.46
C SER A 17 25.71 -9.69 6.45
N CYS A 18 26.29 -8.73 7.18
CA CYS A 18 25.76 -7.37 7.31
C CYS A 18 26.06 -6.51 6.06
N VAL A 19 27.22 -6.68 5.45
CA VAL A 19 27.62 -5.90 4.26
C VAL A 19 26.83 -6.34 3.02
N VAL A 20 26.54 -7.63 2.89
CA VAL A 20 25.62 -8.15 1.86
C VAL A 20 24.19 -7.65 2.08
N PHE A 21 23.76 -7.51 3.34
CA PHE A 21 22.43 -6.95 3.68
C PHE A 21 22.31 -5.46 3.29
N ALA A 22 23.36 -4.67 3.51
CA ALA A 22 23.41 -3.27 3.11
C ALA A 22 23.40 -3.10 1.58
N ALA A 23 24.11 -3.97 0.83
CA ALA A 23 24.09 -3.95 -0.63
C ALA A 23 22.73 -4.37 -1.22
N ARG A 24 21.98 -5.25 -0.55
CA ARG A 24 20.59 -5.58 -0.92
C ARG A 24 19.65 -4.38 -0.74
N HIS A 25 19.94 -3.49 0.19
CA HIS A 25 19.19 -2.26 0.45
C HIS A 25 19.56 -1.09 -0.48
N ALA A 26 20.70 -1.17 -1.18
CA ALA A 26 21.08 -0.21 -2.23
C ALA A 26 20.29 -0.42 -3.54
N SER A 27 19.63 -1.57 -3.71
CA SER A 27 18.63 -1.80 -4.77
C SER A 27 17.26 -1.26 -4.36
N ALA A 28 17.19 -0.02 -3.87
CA ALA A 28 15.96 0.70 -3.54
C ALA A 28 15.26 1.24 -4.82
N SER A 29 15.13 0.39 -5.84
CA SER A 29 14.59 0.80 -7.15
C SER A 29 13.08 0.55 -7.31
N SER A 30 12.34 -0.02 -6.34
CA SER A 30 10.90 -0.28 -6.55
C SER A 30 10.00 -0.55 -5.34
N THR A 31 10.38 -0.23 -4.09
CA THR A 31 9.63 -0.70 -2.89
C THR A 31 9.21 0.37 -1.88
N ASN A 32 9.10 1.64 -2.27
CA ASN A 32 8.46 2.63 -1.41
C ASN A 32 6.94 2.54 -1.54
N LEU A 33 6.29 1.91 -0.57
CA LEU A 33 4.84 1.79 -0.49
C LEU A 33 4.13 3.15 -0.56
N LYS A 34 4.75 4.21 -0.03
CA LYS A 34 4.23 5.58 -0.08
C LYS A 34 4.07 6.10 -1.50
N ASP A 35 5.05 5.85 -2.36
CA ASP A 35 5.04 6.33 -3.74
C ASP A 35 3.97 5.58 -4.55
N ILE A 36 3.83 4.27 -4.32
CA ILE A 36 2.77 3.45 -4.93
C ILE A 36 1.38 3.94 -4.50
N LEU A 37 1.19 4.25 -3.21
CA LEU A 37 -0.08 4.78 -2.72
C LEU A 37 -0.38 6.18 -3.25
N ALA A 38 0.64 7.04 -3.39
CA ALA A 38 0.50 8.36 -3.98
C ALA A 38 -0.03 8.29 -5.42
N ASP A 39 0.31 7.24 -6.16
CA ASP A 39 -0.20 7.01 -7.53
C ASP A 39 -1.60 6.37 -7.57
N LEU A 40 -1.96 5.55 -6.59
CA LEU A 40 -3.23 4.80 -6.56
C LEU A 40 -4.39 5.61 -5.98
N ILE A 41 -4.14 6.40 -4.93
CA ILE A 41 -5.16 7.22 -4.27
C ILE A 41 -5.90 8.15 -5.26
N PRO A 42 -5.23 8.90 -6.16
CA PRO A 42 -5.90 9.79 -7.10
C PRO A 42 -6.76 9.03 -8.12
N LYS A 43 -6.30 7.84 -8.56
CA LYS A 43 -7.02 7.00 -9.52
C LYS A 43 -8.34 6.51 -8.93
N GLU A 44 -8.32 6.06 -7.68
CA GLU A 44 -9.52 5.58 -7.00
C GLU A 44 -10.48 6.73 -6.66
N GLN A 45 -9.95 7.89 -6.26
CA GLN A 45 -10.76 9.10 -6.05
C GLN A 45 -11.48 9.53 -7.33
N ALA A 46 -10.81 9.49 -8.48
CA ALA A 46 -11.44 9.78 -9.78
C ALA A 46 -12.54 8.76 -10.10
N ARG A 47 -12.31 7.47 -9.85
CA ARG A 47 -13.33 6.41 -10.02
C ARG A 47 -14.56 6.66 -9.16
N ILE A 48 -14.38 6.96 -7.87
CA ILE A 48 -15.46 7.28 -6.95
C ILE A 48 -16.22 8.54 -7.39
N LYS A 49 -15.51 9.57 -7.87
CA LYS A 49 -16.13 10.80 -8.37
C LYS A 49 -17.04 10.50 -9.57
N THR A 50 -16.56 9.73 -10.55
CA THR A 50 -17.36 9.32 -11.72
C THR A 50 -18.53 8.43 -11.30
N PHE A 51 -18.30 7.47 -10.41
CA PHE A 51 -19.35 6.60 -9.89
C PHE A 51 -20.46 7.40 -9.18
N ARG A 52 -20.10 8.39 -8.36
CA ARG A 52 -21.08 9.29 -7.72
C ARG A 52 -21.80 10.21 -8.71
N GLN A 53 -21.15 10.63 -9.79
CA GLN A 53 -21.82 11.40 -10.85
C GLN A 53 -22.88 10.55 -11.56
N GLN A 54 -22.57 9.27 -11.82
CA GLN A 54 -23.46 8.35 -12.51
C GLN A 54 -24.59 7.79 -11.62
N HIS A 55 -24.27 7.48 -10.36
CA HIS A 55 -25.17 6.72 -9.46
C HIS A 55 -25.49 7.43 -8.15
N GLY A 56 -25.09 8.70 -7.98
CA GLY A 56 -25.25 9.42 -6.70
C GLY A 56 -26.70 9.67 -6.27
N LYS A 57 -27.67 9.50 -7.18
CA LYS A 57 -29.11 9.57 -6.89
C LYS A 57 -29.79 8.21 -6.94
N THR A 58 -29.05 7.14 -7.21
CA THR A 58 -29.60 5.78 -7.30
C THR A 58 -29.93 5.29 -5.90
N MET A 59 -31.19 4.92 -5.67
CA MET A 59 -31.65 4.33 -4.40
C MET A 59 -31.10 2.90 -4.30
N VAL A 60 -30.17 2.66 -3.37
CA VAL A 60 -29.53 1.34 -3.15
C VAL A 60 -30.38 0.44 -2.25
N GLY A 61 -31.21 1.02 -1.39
CA GLY A 61 -32.11 0.29 -0.49
C GLY A 61 -33.09 1.23 0.20
N GLN A 62 -34.13 0.67 0.79
CA GLN A 62 -35.10 1.40 1.62
C GLN A 62 -34.73 1.23 3.08
N ILE A 63 -34.77 2.32 3.86
CA ILE A 63 -34.53 2.29 5.30
C ILE A 63 -35.90 2.27 6.01
N THR A 64 -36.15 1.25 6.82
CA THR A 64 -37.35 1.16 7.65
C THR A 64 -37.12 1.79 9.03
N VAL A 65 -38.22 2.17 9.71
CA VAL A 65 -38.16 2.82 11.03
C VAL A 65 -37.46 1.94 12.07
N ASP A 66 -37.67 0.63 11.99
CA ASP A 66 -37.00 -0.33 12.87
C ASP A 66 -35.46 -0.30 12.70
N MET A 67 -34.95 -0.10 11.49
CA MET A 67 -33.51 0.03 11.25
C MET A 67 -32.90 1.30 11.88
N MET A 68 -33.69 2.36 12.03
CA MET A 68 -33.24 3.60 12.69
C MET A 68 -33.11 3.44 14.20
N TYR A 69 -34.00 2.65 14.82
CA TYR A 69 -33.96 2.41 16.26
C TYR A 69 -33.00 1.28 16.66
N VAL A 70 -32.79 0.29 15.79
CA VAL A 70 -31.95 -0.89 16.07
C VAL A 70 -30.47 -0.66 15.73
N GLY A 71 -30.13 0.48 15.12
CA GLY A 71 -28.74 0.88 14.83
C GLY A 71 -28.17 0.16 13.62
N CYS A 72 -28.45 0.68 12.41
CA CYS A 72 -27.88 0.22 11.13
C CYS A 72 -27.72 -1.31 10.96
N CYS A 73 -28.61 -2.11 11.54
CA CYS A 73 -28.60 -3.56 11.36
C CYS A 73 -29.06 -3.89 9.94
N SER A 74 -28.11 -4.33 9.11
CA SER A 74 -28.28 -4.61 7.68
C SER A 74 -28.97 -5.96 7.37
N SER A 75 -29.65 -6.58 8.35
CA SER A 75 -30.11 -7.98 8.25
C SER A 75 -31.44 -8.18 7.53
N THR A 76 -32.05 -7.15 6.95
CA THR A 76 -33.36 -7.24 6.28
C THR A 76 -33.24 -6.97 4.78
N MET A 77 -32.48 -7.83 4.09
CA MET A 77 -32.59 -8.04 2.65
C MET A 77 -32.74 -9.55 2.43
N ALA A 78 -33.96 -10.04 2.58
CA ALA A 78 -34.44 -11.32 2.07
C ALA A 78 -35.89 -11.13 1.63
#